data_AF-A0A954CSC3-F1
#
_entry.id   AF-A0A954CSC3-F1
#
_cell.length_a   1.000
_cell.length_b   1.000
_cell.length_c   1.000
_cell.angle_alpha   90.00
_cell.angle_beta   90.00
_cell.angle_gamma   90.00
#
_symmetry.space_group_name_H-M   'P 1'
#
loop_
_entity.id
_entity.type
_entity.pdbx_description
1 polymer ?
#
loop_
_entity_poly.entity_id
_entity_poly.type
_entity_poly.pdbx_seq_one_letter_code
_entity_poly.pdbx_strand_id
1 'polypeptide(L)'
;GYPPSGWFGARDIVACPGATSCRKGFVETHEFAQVLSDALEAVSAPSWAKRLRISVSGCPNSCSQPQLYDIGFRGNAGKANGQVVKGYDLLIGGRLYGRTLLGQQFASLLSQRDVLAVSTAAVRVYAELALIAEPFDALIDRVGLHAFAAALKRSVELSQGEWAEGSAVPAPRTALEAEDASAALELLSPREVLKWALETYGDALLVTSALGAGGVLLAQYMKEIAPTHPVFLINTGQLFDETIEYYRQLRDEFGLNLVSVGTGLDEREFSESYGERLWERDPDLCCQLRKVRVLTELRRGKRAWVAGLRRDQGGERQSIGILEHEFDGVIKVQPLALVSREWIDTELLTYGLPQHPLQKQGYRSLGCQPCTAPVDGRQGEREGRWAGQTKTECGLHGRDRVGAQK
;
A
#
# COMPACT_ATOMS: atom_id res chain seq x y z
N GLY A 1 0.31 -3.23 34.27
CA GLY A 1 -0.63 -3.38 35.38
C GLY A 1 -1.83 -2.54 35.04
N TYR A 2 -3.06 -2.99 35.30
CA TYR A 2 -4.26 -2.31 34.82
C TYR A 2 -4.27 -0.83 35.22
N PRO A 3 -4.48 0.10 34.27
CA PRO A 3 -4.50 1.52 34.58
C PRO A 3 -5.68 1.86 35.50
N PRO A 4 -5.56 2.93 36.32
CA PRO A 4 -6.61 3.38 37.26
C PRO A 4 -7.98 3.62 36.61
N SER A 5 -7.99 3.80 35.29
CA SER A 5 -9.17 4.12 34.47
C SER A 5 -9.99 2.91 33.99
N GLY A 6 -9.68 1.69 34.43
CA GLY A 6 -10.42 0.47 34.05
C GLY A 6 -10.32 0.10 32.57
N TRP A 7 -11.22 -0.79 32.10
CA TRP A 7 -11.25 -1.37 30.74
C TRP A 7 -11.32 -0.34 29.59
N PHE A 8 -11.65 0.93 29.89
CA PHE A 8 -11.89 1.99 28.91
C PHE A 8 -10.87 3.13 28.90
N GLY A 9 -9.90 3.14 29.82
CA GLY A 9 -8.86 4.16 29.84
C GLY A 9 -7.49 3.67 29.42
N ALA A 10 -6.61 4.62 29.20
CA ALA A 10 -5.42 4.44 28.38
C ALA A 10 -4.36 3.53 29.03
N ARG A 11 -3.85 2.58 28.21
CA ARG A 11 -2.49 2.01 28.16
C ARG A 11 -2.14 0.83 29.10
N ASP A 12 -2.09 -0.37 28.53
CA ASP A 12 -1.07 -1.36 28.92
C ASP A 12 0.16 -1.12 28.04
N ILE A 13 1.17 -0.42 28.59
CA ILE A 13 2.51 -0.45 28.01
C ILE A 13 3.08 -1.84 28.28
N VAL A 14 3.38 -2.57 27.21
CA VAL A 14 3.97 -3.90 27.36
C VAL A 14 5.48 -3.76 27.44
N ALA A 15 6.04 -4.00 28.63
CA ALA A 15 7.47 -3.93 28.87
C ALA A 15 8.05 -5.28 29.28
N CYS A 16 9.28 -5.56 28.85
CA CYS A 16 10.04 -6.68 29.39
C CYS A 16 10.61 -6.33 30.77
N PRO A 17 11.18 -7.29 31.53
CA PRO A 17 11.80 -6.99 32.83
C PRO A 17 13.04 -6.07 32.77
N GLY A 18 13.66 -5.91 31.60
CA GLY A 18 14.74 -4.95 31.37
C GLY A 18 16.02 -5.23 32.14
N ALA A 19 16.96 -4.29 32.12
CA ALA A 19 18.24 -4.40 32.84
C ALA A 19 18.09 -4.54 34.36
N THR A 20 16.92 -4.25 34.91
CA THR A 20 16.61 -4.33 36.36
C THR A 20 16.68 -5.75 36.90
N SER A 21 16.20 -6.73 36.13
CA SER A 21 16.19 -8.13 36.57
C SER A 21 16.60 -9.14 35.49
N CYS A 22 16.69 -8.73 34.22
CA CYS A 22 17.10 -9.60 33.14
C CYS A 22 18.60 -9.46 32.82
N ARG A 23 19.33 -10.57 32.86
CA ARG A 23 20.78 -10.63 32.55
C ARG A 23 21.13 -10.21 31.11
N LYS A 24 20.15 -10.26 30.19
CA LYS A 24 20.33 -9.82 28.79
C LYS A 24 19.96 -8.34 28.60
N GLY A 25 19.38 -7.67 29.60
CA GLY A 25 18.90 -6.30 29.48
C GLY A 25 20.05 -5.32 29.33
N PHE A 26 19.97 -4.45 28.32
CA PHE A 26 20.94 -3.37 28.12
C PHE A 26 20.48 -2.08 28.80
N VAL A 27 19.18 -1.82 28.74
CA VAL A 27 18.51 -0.64 29.28
C VAL A 27 17.36 -1.04 30.21
N GLU A 28 17.05 -0.16 31.16
CA GLU A 28 15.94 -0.31 32.12
C GLU A 28 14.61 -0.22 31.37
N THR A 29 13.62 -1.05 31.70
CA THR A 29 12.30 -0.98 31.05
C THR A 29 11.12 -1.14 31.99
N HIS A 30 11.34 -1.68 33.18
CA HIS A 30 10.27 -2.04 34.10
C HIS A 30 9.74 -0.79 34.83
N GLU A 31 10.63 -0.06 35.50
CA GLU A 31 10.25 1.19 36.18
C GLU A 31 9.95 2.29 35.15
N PHE A 32 10.73 2.32 34.07
CA PHE A 32 10.56 3.28 33.00
C PHE A 32 9.21 3.17 32.29
N ALA A 33 8.61 1.98 32.20
CA ALA A 33 7.27 1.83 31.62
C ALA A 33 6.21 2.60 32.41
N GLN A 34 6.33 2.69 33.74
CA GLN A 34 5.41 3.48 34.55
C GLN A 34 5.60 4.98 34.28
N VAL A 35 6.85 5.45 34.28
CA VAL A 35 7.17 6.85 33.95
C VAL A 35 6.64 7.24 32.57
N LEU A 36 6.80 6.34 31.59
CA LEU A 36 6.28 6.53 30.25
C LEU A 36 4.75 6.60 30.24
N SER A 37 4.06 5.72 30.98
CA SER A 37 2.59 5.74 31.11
C SER A 37 2.09 7.07 31.67
N ASP A 38 2.69 7.55 32.76
CA ASP A 38 2.28 8.79 33.43
C ASP A 38 2.47 10.01 32.51
N ALA A 39 3.62 10.09 31.83
CA ALA A 39 3.91 11.16 30.87
C ALA A 39 2.88 11.21 29.72
N LEU A 40 2.45 10.02 29.29
CA LEU A 40 1.51 9.82 28.20
C LEU A 40 0.04 10.09 28.59
N GLU A 41 -0.32 9.88 29.86
CA GLU A 41 -1.60 10.31 30.41
C GLU A 41 -1.69 11.83 30.51
N ALA A 42 -0.59 12.49 30.90
CA ALA A 42 -0.49 13.94 31.07
C ALA A 42 -0.55 14.74 29.76
N VAL A 43 -0.40 14.10 28.59
CA VAL A 43 -0.50 14.79 27.29
C VAL A 43 -1.89 15.41 27.11
N SER A 44 -1.97 16.69 26.78
CA SER A 44 -3.22 17.32 26.35
C SER A 44 -3.55 16.86 24.92
N ALA A 45 -4.38 15.83 24.81
CA ALA A 45 -4.88 15.24 23.55
C ALA A 45 -6.20 14.51 23.82
N PRO A 46 -7.03 14.27 22.78
CA PRO A 46 -8.23 13.46 22.91
C PRO A 46 -7.92 12.07 23.49
N SER A 47 -8.85 11.51 24.28
CA SER A 47 -8.65 10.22 24.96
C SER A 47 -8.38 9.07 23.99
N TRP A 48 -8.96 9.11 22.78
CA TRP A 48 -8.71 8.12 21.73
C TRP A 48 -7.28 8.20 21.16
N ALA A 49 -6.68 9.38 21.06
CA ALA A 49 -5.31 9.54 20.56
C ALA A 49 -4.29 8.97 21.56
N LYS A 50 -4.65 8.94 22.84
CA LYS A 50 -3.84 8.32 23.91
C LYS A 50 -3.86 6.79 23.86
N ARG A 51 -4.58 6.16 22.94
CA ARG A 51 -4.71 4.69 22.84
C ARG A 51 -3.66 4.02 21.95
N LEU A 52 -2.60 4.73 21.55
CA LEU A 52 -1.46 4.13 20.85
C LEU A 52 -0.94 2.92 21.64
N ARG A 53 -0.81 1.78 20.96
CA ARG A 53 -0.22 0.56 21.51
C ARG A 53 1.29 0.76 21.55
N ILE A 54 1.86 0.73 22.75
CA ILE A 54 3.29 0.96 22.98
C ILE A 54 3.93 -0.25 23.65
N SER A 55 5.10 -0.66 23.16
CA SER A 55 5.89 -1.73 23.78
C SER A 55 7.35 -1.32 23.92
N VAL A 56 7.97 -1.73 25.04
CA VAL A 56 9.36 -1.38 25.40
C VAL A 56 10.14 -2.65 25.76
N SER A 57 11.19 -2.95 25.00
CA SER A 57 12.11 -4.04 25.28
C SER A 57 13.49 -3.52 25.60
N GLY A 58 14.17 -4.14 26.57
CA GLY A 58 15.44 -3.66 27.10
C GLY A 58 16.67 -4.15 26.33
N CYS A 59 16.51 -5.01 25.33
CA CYS A 59 17.62 -5.54 24.53
C CYS A 59 17.14 -6.07 23.16
N PRO A 60 18.06 -6.45 22.24
CA PRO A 60 17.69 -6.93 20.91
C PRO A 60 16.87 -8.22 20.89
N ASN A 61 16.85 -9.00 21.99
CA ASN A 61 16.04 -10.21 22.12
C ASN A 61 14.53 -9.92 22.07
N SER A 62 14.11 -8.67 22.30
CA SER A 62 12.77 -8.17 21.95
C SER A 62 11.61 -8.99 22.56
N CYS A 63 11.72 -9.44 23.82
CA CYS A 63 10.72 -10.33 24.44
C CYS A 63 9.31 -9.72 24.53
N SER A 64 9.20 -8.39 24.57
CA SER A 64 7.91 -7.67 24.56
C SER A 64 7.38 -7.40 23.15
N GLN A 65 8.08 -7.90 22.13
CA GLN A 65 7.73 -7.82 20.70
C GLN A 65 7.41 -6.39 20.21
N PRO A 66 8.28 -5.39 20.46
CA PRO A 66 8.02 -3.98 20.10
C PRO A 66 7.72 -3.77 18.61
N GLN A 67 8.22 -4.63 17.72
CA GLN A 67 7.92 -4.57 16.28
C GLN A 67 6.46 -4.86 15.90
N LEU A 68 5.59 -5.27 16.83
CA LEU A 68 4.17 -5.56 16.57
C LEU A 68 3.20 -4.47 17.06
N TYR A 69 3.75 -3.40 17.59
CA TYR A 69 3.02 -2.29 18.22
C TYR A 69 3.05 -1.05 17.33
N ASP A 70 2.11 -0.14 17.59
CA ASP A 70 2.01 1.14 16.86
C ASP A 70 3.32 1.93 17.00
N ILE A 71 3.84 1.99 18.23
CA ILE A 71 5.16 2.51 18.58
C ILE A 71 5.90 1.48 19.44
N GLY A 72 7.06 1.03 18.98
CA GLY A 72 7.91 0.08 19.67
C GLY A 72 9.26 0.69 20.03
N PHE A 73 9.79 0.30 21.19
CA PHE A 73 11.15 0.65 21.61
C PHE A 73 11.94 -0.62 21.86
N ARG A 74 13.06 -0.79 21.16
CA ARG A 74 13.93 -1.97 21.29
C ARG A 74 15.31 -1.56 21.78
N GLY A 75 15.70 -2.04 22.95
CA GLY A 75 16.99 -1.75 23.55
C GLY A 75 18.14 -2.21 22.65
N ASN A 76 19.12 -1.35 22.46
CA ASN A 76 20.26 -1.56 21.59
C ASN A 76 21.51 -0.88 22.18
N ALA A 77 22.68 -1.23 21.67
CA ALA A 77 23.94 -0.58 22.00
C ALA A 77 24.71 -0.28 20.71
N GLY A 78 25.25 0.93 20.60
CA GLY A 78 25.98 1.41 19.45
C GLY A 78 27.18 2.26 19.87
N LYS A 79 27.85 2.88 18.90
CA LYS A 79 28.96 3.81 19.15
C LYS A 79 28.53 5.24 18.81
N ALA A 80 28.72 6.16 19.74
CA ALA A 80 28.63 7.60 19.48
C ALA A 80 29.89 8.27 20.02
N ASN A 81 30.55 9.10 19.21
CA ASN A 81 31.82 9.77 19.56
C ASN A 81 32.90 8.82 20.13
N GLY A 82 32.99 7.59 19.60
CA GLY A 82 33.96 6.58 20.04
C GLY A 82 33.61 5.87 21.36
N GLN A 83 32.51 6.23 22.04
CA GLN A 83 32.04 5.57 23.24
C GLN A 83 30.85 4.65 22.95
N VAL A 84 30.75 3.55 23.70
CA VAL A 84 29.57 2.67 23.63
C VAL A 84 28.40 3.34 24.34
N VAL A 85 27.37 3.67 23.58
CA VAL A 85 26.13 4.27 24.09
C VAL A 85 25.03 3.22 24.01
N LYS A 86 24.25 3.10 25.09
CA LYS A 86 23.06 2.26 25.15
C LYS A 86 21.82 3.13 25.02
N GLY A 87 20.81 2.62 24.36
CA GLY A 87 19.55 3.32 24.16
C GLY A 87 18.49 2.42 23.55
N TYR A 88 17.46 3.04 22.98
CA TYR A 88 16.37 2.33 22.31
C TYR A 88 16.37 2.67 20.81
N ASP A 89 16.16 1.67 19.97
CA ASP A 89 15.69 1.88 18.61
C ASP A 89 14.19 2.15 18.63
N LEU A 90 13.74 3.13 17.85
CA LEU A 90 12.32 3.45 17.63
C LEU A 90 11.80 2.67 16.44
N LEU A 91 10.75 1.88 16.66
CA LEU A 91 9.99 1.15 15.65
C LEU A 91 8.58 1.78 15.54
N ILE A 92 8.05 1.97 14.32
CA ILE A 92 6.72 2.54 14.11
C ILE A 92 5.93 1.69 13.11
N GLY A 93 4.63 1.50 13.37
CA GLY A 93 3.68 0.96 12.38
C GLY A 93 3.45 -0.55 12.44
N GLY A 94 3.83 -1.21 13.54
CA GLY A 94 3.61 -2.65 13.71
C GLY A 94 2.15 -3.01 13.97
N ARG A 95 1.61 -4.04 13.31
CA ARG A 95 0.25 -4.55 13.53
C ARG A 95 0.11 -6.04 13.18
N LEU A 96 -0.81 -6.70 13.86
CA LEU A 96 -1.11 -8.14 13.70
C LEU A 96 -2.42 -8.44 12.99
N TYR A 97 -3.39 -7.52 13.08
CA TYR A 97 -4.74 -7.71 12.52
C TYR A 97 -4.91 -6.85 11.26
N GLY A 98 -5.76 -7.31 10.33
CA GLY A 98 -5.86 -6.71 8.99
C GLY A 98 -4.69 -7.14 8.12
N ARG A 99 -3.75 -6.22 7.85
CA ARG A 99 -2.49 -6.52 7.16
C ARG A 99 -1.35 -6.59 8.17
N THR A 100 -0.80 -7.79 8.38
CA THR A 100 0.37 -7.96 9.25
C THR A 100 1.55 -7.14 8.74
N LEU A 101 2.04 -6.21 9.55
CA LEU A 101 3.21 -5.39 9.26
C LEU A 101 4.11 -5.38 10.48
N LEU A 102 5.42 -5.50 10.24
CA LEU A 102 6.42 -5.27 11.26
C LEU A 102 6.76 -3.77 11.31
N GLY A 103 6.89 -3.22 12.50
CA GLY A 103 7.28 -1.83 12.72
C GLY A 103 8.65 -1.54 12.13
N GLN A 104 8.75 -0.44 11.39
CA GLN A 104 9.99 -0.01 10.74
C GLN A 104 10.81 0.88 11.67
N GLN A 105 12.13 0.78 11.58
CA GLN A 105 13.04 1.54 12.44
C GLN A 105 13.21 2.97 11.92
N PHE A 106 12.90 3.97 12.76
CA PHE A 106 12.98 5.39 12.41
C PHE A 106 13.98 6.19 13.25
N ALA A 107 14.46 5.65 14.37
CA ALA A 107 15.54 6.24 15.15
C ALA A 107 16.33 5.16 15.88
N SER A 108 17.55 5.46 16.29
CA SER A 108 18.44 4.57 17.03
C SER A 108 19.01 5.27 18.25
N LEU A 109 19.42 4.46 19.24
CA LEU A 109 20.13 4.90 20.44
C LEU A 109 19.42 6.03 21.23
N LEU A 110 18.09 6.05 21.22
CA LEU A 110 17.30 6.99 22.00
C LEU A 110 17.58 6.84 23.50
N SER A 111 17.76 7.95 24.21
CA SER A 111 17.75 7.94 25.69
C SER A 111 16.33 7.76 26.23
N GLN A 112 16.16 7.48 27.53
CA GLN A 112 14.82 7.49 28.15
C GLN A 112 14.11 8.84 28.00
N ARG A 113 14.85 9.95 28.04
CA ARG A 113 14.32 11.29 27.79
C ARG A 113 13.81 11.43 26.35
N ASP A 114 14.56 10.92 25.38
CA ASP A 114 14.14 10.90 23.98
C ASP A 114 12.90 10.03 23.78
N VAL A 115 12.82 8.87 24.42
CA VAL A 115 11.64 7.98 24.37
C VAL A 115 10.40 8.69 24.90
N LEU A 116 10.50 9.44 26.01
CA LEU A 116 9.39 10.25 26.52
C LEU A 116 8.98 11.35 25.52
N ALA A 117 9.96 12.08 24.97
CA ALA A 117 9.71 13.15 24.00
C ALA A 117 9.03 12.62 22.73
N VAL A 118 9.56 11.53 22.16
CA VAL A 118 9.01 10.85 20.99
C VAL A 118 7.61 10.32 21.26
N SER A 119 7.38 9.64 22.38
CA SER A 119 6.08 9.02 22.66
C SER A 119 4.99 10.07 22.88
N THR A 120 5.30 11.14 23.61
CA THR A 120 4.33 12.23 23.84
C THR A 120 4.05 13.04 22.58
N ALA A 121 5.07 13.27 21.74
CA ALA A 121 4.89 13.88 20.43
C ALA A 121 4.10 12.99 19.47
N ALA A 122 4.32 11.67 19.48
CA ALA A 122 3.57 10.73 18.64
C ALA A 122 2.06 10.78 18.94
N VAL A 123 1.66 10.91 20.20
CA VAL A 123 0.25 11.11 20.58
C VAL A 123 -0.31 12.41 20.02
N ARG A 124 0.47 13.51 20.04
CA ARG A 124 0.03 14.81 19.50
C ARG A 124 -0.08 14.78 17.98
N VAL A 125 0.95 14.29 17.30
CA VAL A 125 0.97 14.13 15.84
C VAL A 125 -0.17 13.22 15.39
N TYR A 126 -0.45 12.14 16.12
CA TYR A 126 -1.60 11.28 15.86
C TYR A 126 -2.92 12.05 16.04
N ALA A 127 -3.08 12.79 17.14
CA ALA A 127 -4.27 13.61 17.38
C ALA A 127 -4.50 14.68 16.30
N GLU A 128 -3.43 15.25 15.76
CA GLU A 128 -3.47 16.29 14.72
C GLU A 128 -3.82 15.72 13.33
N LEU A 129 -3.27 14.54 12.99
CA LEU A 129 -3.43 13.95 11.67
C LEU A 129 -4.69 13.09 11.54
N ALA A 130 -5.20 12.54 12.64
CA ALA A 130 -6.30 11.59 12.61
C ALA A 130 -7.67 12.28 12.39
N LEU A 131 -8.56 11.57 11.72
CA LEU A 131 -9.99 11.85 11.78
C LEU A 131 -10.52 11.49 13.19
N ILE A 132 -11.67 12.03 13.56
CA ILE A 132 -12.23 11.82 14.91
C ILE A 132 -12.39 10.32 15.19
N ALA A 133 -11.67 9.84 16.22
CA ALA A 133 -11.67 8.44 16.66
C ALA A 133 -11.22 7.43 15.59
N GLU A 134 -10.51 7.87 14.55
CA GLU A 134 -9.81 6.99 13.61
C GLU A 134 -8.73 6.20 14.35
N PRO A 135 -8.63 4.87 14.17
CA PRO A 135 -7.58 4.06 14.76
C PRO A 135 -6.23 4.28 14.06
N PHE A 136 -5.12 3.99 14.75
CA PHE A 136 -3.79 4.38 14.28
C PHE A 136 -3.41 3.69 12.97
N ASP A 137 -3.77 2.43 12.81
CA ASP A 137 -3.54 1.66 11.60
C ASP A 137 -4.27 2.24 10.38
N ALA A 138 -5.52 2.68 10.55
CA ALA A 138 -6.26 3.39 9.50
C ALA A 138 -5.60 4.74 9.14
N LEU A 139 -5.12 5.49 10.15
CA LEU A 139 -4.35 6.70 9.88
C LEU A 139 -3.06 6.41 9.11
N ILE A 140 -2.32 5.34 9.47
CA ILE A 140 -1.11 4.96 8.75
C ILE A 140 -1.43 4.58 7.30
N ASP A 141 -2.53 3.87 7.06
CA ASP A 141 -2.98 3.52 5.70
C ASP A 141 -3.35 4.77 4.88
N ARG A 142 -4.01 5.76 5.51
CA ARG A 142 -4.45 7.00 4.85
C ARG A 142 -3.33 8.01 4.64
N VAL A 143 -2.51 8.27 5.66
CA VAL A 143 -1.47 9.32 5.66
C VAL A 143 -0.14 8.78 5.13
N GLY A 144 0.17 7.52 5.44
CA GLY A 144 1.44 6.87 5.20
C GLY A 144 2.34 6.88 6.44
N LEU A 145 3.01 5.75 6.69
CA LEU A 145 3.95 5.55 7.79
C LEU A 145 5.11 6.55 7.77
N HIS A 146 5.72 6.76 6.61
CA HIS A 146 6.84 7.69 6.44
C HIS A 146 6.41 9.15 6.62
N ALA A 147 5.18 9.49 6.21
CA ALA A 147 4.64 10.83 6.42
C ALA A 147 4.40 11.09 7.92
N PHE A 148 3.85 10.11 8.64
CA PHE A 148 3.72 10.18 10.10
C PHE A 148 5.09 10.30 10.78
N ALA A 149 6.06 9.44 10.41
CA ALA A 149 7.41 9.49 10.95
C ALA A 149 8.14 10.81 10.65
N ALA A 150 7.93 11.39 9.46
CA ALA A 150 8.47 12.69 9.10
C ALA A 150 7.84 13.84 9.92
N ALA A 151 6.53 13.76 10.19
CA ALA A 151 5.87 14.72 11.09
C ALA A 151 6.41 14.58 12.52
N LEU A 152 6.58 13.36 13.02
CA LEU A 152 7.16 13.09 14.32
C LEU A 152 8.60 13.61 14.44
N LYS A 153 9.43 13.38 13.42
CA LYS A 153 10.81 13.89 13.34
C LYS A 153 10.89 15.41 13.41
N ARG A 154 9.94 16.12 12.79
CA ARG A 154 9.87 17.60 12.86
C ARG A 154 9.44 18.12 14.24
N SER A 155 8.71 17.31 15.00
CA SER A 155 8.15 17.70 16.31
C SER A 155 9.08 17.42 17.49
N VAL A 156 10.21 16.73 17.29
CA VAL A 156 11.09 16.28 18.37
C VAL A 156 12.56 16.47 18.04
N GLU A 157 13.22 17.26 18.87
CA GLU A 157 14.68 17.33 18.92
C GLU A 157 15.21 16.26 19.88
N LEU A 158 16.07 15.37 19.37
CA LEU A 158 16.64 14.27 20.16
C LEU A 158 17.86 14.78 20.94
N SER A 159 17.92 14.43 22.22
CA SER A 159 19.01 14.79 23.11
C SER A 159 20.21 13.85 23.04
N GLN A 160 19.99 12.59 22.67
CA GLN A 160 21.04 11.59 22.51
C GLN A 160 20.92 10.81 21.19
N GLY A 161 19.72 10.29 20.92
CA GLY A 161 19.52 9.40 19.79
C GLY A 161 19.60 10.11 18.44
N GLU A 162 19.61 9.30 17.38
CA GLU A 162 19.70 9.78 16.00
C GLU A 162 18.49 9.29 15.22
N TRP A 163 17.86 10.19 14.47
CA TRP A 163 16.84 9.80 13.49
C TRP A 163 17.51 9.02 12.38
N ALA A 164 16.94 7.87 12.00
CA ALA A 164 17.41 7.12 10.85
C ALA A 164 17.35 8.00 9.60
N GLU A 165 18.40 7.94 8.78
CA GLU A 165 18.30 8.38 7.39
C GLU A 165 17.34 7.42 6.69
N GLY A 166 16.24 7.93 6.14
CA GLY A 166 15.28 7.09 5.44
C GLY A 166 16.00 6.34 4.34
N SER A 167 15.90 5.01 4.33
CA SER A 167 16.44 4.19 3.24
C SER A 167 15.60 4.45 1.99
N ALA A 168 15.99 5.47 1.22
CA ALA A 168 15.39 5.71 -0.09
C ALA A 168 15.57 4.43 -0.92
N VAL A 169 14.46 3.80 -1.30
CA VAL A 169 14.49 2.64 -2.19
C VAL A 169 14.85 3.19 -3.59
N PRO A 170 16.03 2.87 -4.15
CA PRO A 170 16.42 3.41 -5.44
C PRO A 170 15.56 2.81 -6.57
N ALA A 171 15.53 3.49 -7.72
CA ALA A 171 14.92 2.94 -8.93
C ALA A 171 15.66 1.67 -9.37
N PRO A 172 15.02 0.49 -9.37
CA PRO A 172 15.67 -0.71 -9.89
C PRO A 172 15.87 -0.62 -11.41
N ARG A 173 16.98 -1.19 -11.87
CA ARG A 173 17.41 -1.26 -13.27
C ARG A 173 17.53 -2.68 -13.77
N THR A 174 17.48 -3.67 -12.88
CA THR A 174 17.56 -5.09 -13.19
C THR A 174 16.45 -5.86 -12.48
N ALA A 175 16.21 -7.10 -12.89
CA ALA A 175 15.27 -7.98 -12.20
C ALA A 175 15.65 -8.22 -10.74
N LEU A 176 16.94 -8.46 -10.45
CA LEU A 176 17.44 -8.66 -9.10
C LEU A 176 17.24 -7.41 -8.22
N GLU A 177 17.56 -6.23 -8.76
CA GLU A 177 17.32 -4.96 -8.04
C GLU A 177 15.82 -4.74 -7.78
N ALA A 178 14.93 -5.17 -8.68
CA ALA A 178 13.49 -5.06 -8.50
C ALA A 178 12.98 -6.03 -7.41
N GLU A 179 13.55 -7.22 -7.30
CA GLU A 179 13.27 -8.17 -6.21
C GLU A 179 13.74 -7.61 -4.86
N ASP A 180 14.96 -7.09 -4.78
CA ASP A 180 15.50 -6.48 -3.55
C ASP A 180 14.68 -5.26 -3.11
N ALA A 181 14.34 -4.38 -4.05
CA ALA A 181 13.50 -3.22 -3.80
C ALA A 181 12.07 -3.62 -3.40
N SER A 182 11.54 -4.73 -3.93
CA SER A 182 10.22 -5.23 -3.55
C SER A 182 10.14 -5.54 -2.06
N ALA A 183 11.15 -6.16 -1.46
CA ALA A 183 11.14 -6.48 -0.03
C ALA A 183 10.97 -5.24 0.86
N ALA A 184 11.61 -4.12 0.50
CA ALA A 184 11.46 -2.86 1.22
C ALA A 184 10.07 -2.23 0.99
N LEU A 185 9.58 -2.25 -0.25
CA LEU A 185 8.27 -1.69 -0.59
C LEU A 185 7.10 -2.52 -0.05
N GLU A 186 7.30 -3.81 0.21
CA GLU A 186 6.29 -4.70 0.83
C GLU A 186 5.95 -4.30 2.27
N LEU A 187 6.80 -3.49 2.91
CA LEU A 187 6.55 -2.92 4.23
C LEU A 187 5.72 -1.63 4.17
N LEU A 188 5.46 -1.09 2.97
CA LEU A 188 4.76 0.17 2.76
C LEU A 188 3.26 -0.02 2.49
N SER A 189 2.46 1.00 2.83
CA SER A 189 1.06 1.09 2.38
C SER A 189 1.00 1.25 0.85
N PRO A 190 -0.10 0.87 0.18
CA PRO A 190 -0.25 1.09 -1.26
C PRO A 190 -0.06 2.56 -1.67
N ARG A 191 -0.49 3.49 -0.80
CA ARG A 191 -0.35 4.92 -0.98
C ARG A 191 1.13 5.35 -0.96
N GLU A 192 1.93 4.81 -0.06
CA GLU A 192 3.37 5.06 0.00
C GLU A 192 4.13 4.45 -1.18
N VAL A 193 3.74 3.25 -1.65
CA VAL A 193 4.31 2.67 -2.88
C VAL A 193 4.04 3.56 -4.10
N LEU A 194 2.83 4.13 -4.20
CA LEU A 194 2.52 5.11 -5.25
C LEU A 194 3.34 6.39 -5.13
N LYS A 195 3.49 6.95 -3.93
CA LYS A 195 4.35 8.13 -3.69
C LYS A 195 5.79 7.86 -4.10
N TRP A 196 6.33 6.72 -3.67
CA TRP A 196 7.66 6.27 -4.07
C TRP A 196 7.79 6.18 -5.60
N ALA A 197 6.82 5.57 -6.28
CA ALA A 197 6.86 5.45 -7.74
C ALA A 197 6.83 6.83 -8.42
N LEU A 198 6.04 7.78 -7.92
CA LEU A 198 5.98 9.15 -8.42
C LEU A 198 7.31 9.89 -8.21
N GLU A 199 7.89 9.81 -7.01
CA GLU A 199 9.18 10.43 -6.69
C GLU A 199 10.32 9.83 -7.52
N THR A 200 10.26 8.52 -7.78
CA THR A 200 11.30 7.76 -8.48
C THR A 200 11.26 7.97 -9.99
N TYR A 201 10.07 7.99 -10.60
CA TYR A 201 9.89 7.98 -12.05
C TYR A 201 9.32 9.29 -12.61
N GLY A 202 8.70 10.14 -11.79
CA GLY A 202 8.11 11.41 -12.21
C GLY A 202 7.16 11.24 -13.41
N ASP A 203 7.36 12.07 -14.42
CA ASP A 203 6.59 12.04 -15.68
C ASP A 203 6.80 10.76 -16.51
N ALA A 204 7.83 9.97 -16.21
CA ALA A 204 8.08 8.67 -16.85
C ALA A 204 7.26 7.53 -16.21
N LEU A 205 6.43 7.82 -15.20
CA LEU A 205 5.44 6.88 -14.66
C LEU A 205 4.18 6.89 -15.54
N LEU A 206 3.60 5.70 -15.76
CA LEU A 206 2.28 5.51 -16.33
C LEU A 206 1.38 4.87 -15.28
N VAL A 207 0.19 5.40 -15.02
CA VAL A 207 -0.77 4.76 -14.10
C VAL A 207 -1.98 4.26 -14.90
N THR A 208 -2.31 2.98 -14.76
CA THR A 208 -3.43 2.37 -15.50
C THR A 208 -4.53 1.86 -14.56
N SER A 209 -5.77 1.91 -15.04
CA SER A 209 -6.93 1.38 -14.31
C SER A 209 -7.90 0.70 -15.28
N ALA A 210 -8.37 -0.47 -14.89
CA ALA A 210 -9.48 -1.16 -15.56
C ALA A 210 -10.84 -0.85 -14.90
N LEU A 211 -10.90 0.14 -14.00
CA LEU A 211 -12.08 0.54 -13.22
C LEU A 211 -12.70 -0.56 -12.34
N GLY A 212 -11.95 -1.63 -12.06
CA GLY A 212 -12.23 -2.49 -10.91
C GLY A 212 -11.89 -1.76 -9.60
N ALA A 213 -12.39 -2.27 -8.47
CA ALA A 213 -12.27 -1.65 -7.15
C ALA A 213 -10.84 -1.14 -6.82
N GLY A 214 -9.82 -1.98 -7.06
CA GLY A 214 -8.43 -1.58 -6.84
C GLY A 214 -7.95 -0.45 -7.77
N GLY A 215 -8.33 -0.48 -9.05
CA GLY A 215 -7.97 0.58 -9.99
C GLY A 215 -8.63 1.92 -9.66
N VAL A 216 -9.85 1.89 -9.12
CA VAL A 216 -10.56 3.09 -8.64
C VAL A 216 -9.87 3.65 -7.39
N LEU A 217 -9.48 2.79 -6.44
CA LEU A 217 -8.75 3.22 -5.24
C LEU A 217 -7.39 3.87 -5.60
N LEU A 218 -6.64 3.28 -6.56
CA LEU A 218 -5.41 3.90 -7.04
C LEU A 218 -5.68 5.26 -7.69
N ALA A 219 -6.76 5.42 -8.46
CA ALA A 219 -7.13 6.70 -9.03
C ALA A 219 -7.48 7.75 -7.96
N GLN A 220 -8.15 7.35 -6.88
CA GLN A 220 -8.40 8.22 -5.72
C GLN A 220 -7.08 8.65 -5.04
N TYR A 221 -6.14 7.73 -4.83
CA TYR A 221 -4.82 8.10 -4.28
C TYR A 221 -4.07 9.05 -5.20
N MET A 222 -4.11 8.82 -6.52
CA MET A 222 -3.49 9.72 -7.49
C MET A 222 -4.10 11.11 -7.47
N LYS A 223 -5.43 11.24 -7.35
CA LYS A 223 -6.12 12.52 -7.19
C LYS A 223 -5.56 13.34 -6.02
N GLU A 224 -5.22 12.69 -4.91
CA GLU A 224 -4.72 13.38 -3.72
C GLU A 224 -3.20 13.62 -3.74
N ILE A 225 -2.42 12.70 -4.31
CA ILE A 225 -0.95 12.77 -4.30
C ILE A 225 -0.42 13.60 -5.47
N ALA A 226 -0.97 13.41 -6.66
CA ALA A 226 -0.52 14.02 -7.91
C ALA A 226 -1.73 14.33 -8.82
N PRO A 227 -2.56 15.33 -8.47
CA PRO A 227 -3.85 15.60 -9.13
C PRO A 227 -3.74 15.84 -10.64
N THR A 228 -2.60 16.34 -11.11
CA THR A 228 -2.33 16.60 -12.54
C THR A 228 -1.87 15.36 -13.30
N HIS A 229 -1.50 14.28 -12.62
CA HIS A 229 -1.02 13.04 -13.25
C HIS A 229 -2.21 12.14 -13.61
N PRO A 230 -2.47 11.88 -14.91
CA PRO A 230 -3.64 11.13 -15.33
C PRO A 230 -3.54 9.63 -15.04
N VAL A 231 -4.70 9.01 -14.79
CA VAL A 231 -4.86 7.56 -14.72
C VAL A 231 -5.58 7.08 -15.97
N PHE A 232 -4.95 6.15 -16.70
CA PHE A 232 -5.40 5.73 -18.01
C PHE A 232 -6.28 4.49 -17.96
N LEU A 233 -7.47 4.60 -18.54
CA LEU A 233 -8.33 3.47 -18.90
C LEU A 233 -8.03 3.07 -20.34
N ILE A 234 -7.68 1.79 -20.55
CA ILE A 234 -7.66 1.21 -21.89
C ILE A 234 -9.09 0.85 -22.29
N ASN A 235 -9.71 1.69 -23.10
CA ASN A 235 -11.02 1.46 -23.67
C ASN A 235 -10.89 0.58 -24.92
N THR A 236 -11.35 -0.66 -24.78
CA THR A 236 -11.29 -1.65 -25.85
C THR A 236 -12.35 -1.45 -26.91
N GLY A 237 -13.34 -0.58 -26.72
CA GLY A 237 -14.57 -0.53 -27.52
C GLY A 237 -15.52 -1.71 -27.26
N GLN A 238 -15.20 -2.57 -26.29
CA GLN A 238 -15.95 -3.78 -25.93
C GLN A 238 -16.22 -3.84 -24.42
N LEU A 239 -16.15 -2.70 -23.73
CA LEU A 239 -16.51 -2.59 -22.32
C LEU A 239 -18.03 -2.59 -22.17
N PHE A 240 -18.52 -2.93 -20.97
CA PHE A 240 -19.95 -2.78 -20.66
C PHE A 240 -20.36 -1.30 -20.73
N ASP A 241 -21.60 -1.03 -21.14
CA ASP A 241 -22.17 0.32 -21.09
C ASP A 241 -22.14 0.87 -19.65
N GLU A 242 -22.41 0.01 -18.66
CA GLU A 242 -22.30 0.34 -17.24
C GLU A 242 -20.87 0.71 -16.83
N THR A 243 -19.84 0.13 -17.46
CA THR A 243 -18.45 0.51 -17.21
C THR A 243 -18.12 1.88 -17.80
N ILE A 244 -18.68 2.21 -18.97
CA ILE A 244 -18.52 3.53 -19.57
C ILE A 244 -19.25 4.60 -18.76
N GLU A 245 -20.45 4.29 -18.24
CA GLU A 245 -21.18 5.21 -17.37
C GLU A 245 -20.48 5.40 -16.02
N TYR A 246 -20.00 4.30 -15.43
CA TYR A 246 -19.20 4.35 -14.21
C TYR A 246 -17.90 5.16 -14.38
N TYR A 247 -17.23 5.06 -15.55
CA TYR A 247 -16.10 5.93 -15.90
C TYR A 247 -16.49 7.41 -15.85
N ARG A 248 -17.62 7.80 -16.46
CA ARG A 248 -18.11 9.19 -16.46
C ARG A 248 -18.44 9.65 -15.06
N GLN A 249 -19.16 8.85 -14.28
CA GLN A 249 -19.48 9.15 -12.89
C GLN A 249 -18.20 9.43 -12.08
N LEU A 250 -17.22 8.54 -12.12
CA LEU A 250 -15.97 8.70 -11.38
C LEU A 250 -15.18 9.95 -11.81
N ARG A 251 -15.19 10.28 -13.11
CA ARG A 251 -14.51 11.46 -13.63
C ARG A 251 -15.24 12.75 -13.26
N ASP A 252 -16.53 12.82 -13.53
CA ASP A 252 -17.32 14.06 -13.53
C ASP A 252 -17.89 14.37 -12.14
N GLU A 253 -18.33 13.37 -11.37
CA GLU A 253 -18.89 13.56 -10.02
C GLU A 253 -17.81 13.45 -8.94
N PHE A 254 -16.89 12.49 -9.07
CA PHE A 254 -15.83 12.25 -8.06
C PHE A 254 -14.52 12.98 -8.39
N GLY A 255 -14.42 13.64 -9.55
CA GLY A 255 -13.24 14.43 -9.92
C GLY A 255 -11.97 13.60 -10.06
N LEU A 256 -12.07 12.31 -10.40
CA LEU A 256 -10.90 11.49 -10.67
C LEU A 256 -10.29 11.89 -12.03
N ASN A 257 -8.98 12.10 -12.08
CA ASN A 257 -8.26 12.44 -13.32
C ASN A 257 -8.10 11.19 -14.21
N LEU A 258 -9.18 10.79 -14.89
CA LEU A 258 -9.26 9.59 -15.70
C LEU A 258 -9.22 9.92 -17.21
N VAL A 259 -8.30 9.30 -17.94
CA VAL A 259 -8.18 9.45 -19.39
C VAL A 259 -8.48 8.13 -20.09
N SER A 260 -9.47 8.13 -20.99
CA SER A 260 -9.83 6.96 -21.81
C SER A 260 -8.99 6.93 -23.08
N VAL A 261 -8.34 5.81 -23.36
CA VAL A 261 -7.49 5.62 -24.56
C VAL A 261 -7.83 4.28 -25.20
N GLY A 262 -8.04 4.28 -26.51
CA GLY A 262 -8.38 3.08 -27.27
C GLY A 262 -7.53 2.91 -28.52
N THR A 263 -8.02 2.10 -29.47
CA THR A 263 -7.37 1.86 -30.77
C THR A 263 -7.42 3.07 -31.72
N GLY A 264 -8.28 4.05 -31.43
CA GLY A 264 -8.63 5.14 -32.35
C GLY A 264 -9.64 4.74 -33.42
N LEU A 265 -10.15 3.50 -33.38
CA LEU A 265 -11.19 2.99 -34.28
C LEU A 265 -12.50 2.79 -33.53
N ASP A 266 -13.62 3.09 -34.18
CA ASP A 266 -14.93 2.62 -33.73
C ASP A 266 -15.15 1.13 -34.04
N GLU A 267 -16.27 0.56 -33.58
CA GLU A 267 -16.52 -0.88 -33.76
C GLU A 267 -16.74 -1.28 -35.22
N ARG A 268 -17.29 -0.38 -36.04
CA ARG A 268 -17.49 -0.62 -37.48
C ARG A 268 -16.14 -0.64 -38.18
N GLU A 269 -15.31 0.37 -37.97
CA GLU A 269 -13.97 0.46 -38.57
C GLU A 269 -13.07 -0.70 -38.13
N PHE A 270 -13.16 -1.10 -36.85
CA PHE A 270 -12.44 -2.26 -36.35
C PHE A 270 -12.91 -3.55 -37.03
N SER A 271 -14.22 -3.73 -37.17
CA SER A 271 -14.80 -4.91 -37.82
C SER A 271 -14.50 -4.98 -39.32
N GLU A 272 -14.45 -3.84 -40.01
CA GLU A 272 -14.02 -3.78 -41.41
C GLU A 272 -12.54 -4.19 -41.57
N SER A 273 -11.70 -3.81 -40.61
CA SER A 273 -10.26 -4.08 -40.66
C SER A 273 -9.87 -5.50 -40.23
N TYR A 274 -10.57 -6.06 -39.23
CA TYR A 274 -10.17 -7.31 -38.57
C TYR A 274 -11.28 -8.39 -38.53
N GLY A 275 -12.44 -8.08 -39.10
CA GLY A 275 -13.65 -8.91 -39.13
C GLY A 275 -14.47 -8.83 -37.85
N GLU A 276 -15.78 -9.07 -37.98
CA GLU A 276 -16.74 -9.03 -36.87
C GLU A 276 -16.39 -10.04 -35.76
N ARG A 277 -16.84 -9.72 -34.53
CA ARG A 277 -16.80 -10.60 -33.36
C ARG A 277 -15.44 -11.28 -33.13
N LEU A 278 -14.35 -10.53 -33.32
CA LEU A 278 -12.99 -11.08 -33.21
C LEU A 278 -12.73 -11.73 -31.85
N TRP A 279 -13.39 -11.26 -30.77
CA TRP A 279 -13.29 -11.85 -29.44
C TRP A 279 -13.77 -13.32 -29.34
N GLU A 280 -14.58 -13.80 -30.29
CA GLU A 280 -15.00 -15.20 -30.36
C GLU A 280 -14.10 -16.02 -31.28
N ARG A 281 -13.70 -15.43 -32.41
CA ARG A 281 -12.90 -16.12 -33.43
C ARG A 281 -11.44 -16.26 -33.00
N ASP A 282 -10.88 -15.21 -32.40
CA ASP A 282 -9.50 -15.17 -31.91
C ASP A 282 -9.40 -14.19 -30.70
N PRO A 283 -9.71 -14.67 -29.48
CA PRO A 283 -9.67 -13.87 -28.26
C PRO A 283 -8.28 -13.30 -27.95
N ASP A 284 -7.22 -13.97 -28.39
CA ASP A 284 -5.84 -13.54 -28.15
C ASP A 284 -5.45 -12.41 -29.08
N LEU A 285 -5.72 -12.52 -30.38
CA LEU A 285 -5.54 -11.41 -31.33
C LEU A 285 -6.42 -10.22 -30.96
N CYS A 286 -7.66 -10.45 -30.54
CA CYS A 286 -8.54 -9.39 -30.06
C CYS A 286 -7.91 -8.62 -28.88
N CYS A 287 -7.39 -9.34 -27.86
CA CYS A 287 -6.68 -8.73 -26.75
C CYS A 287 -5.38 -8.04 -27.19
N GLN A 288 -4.66 -8.63 -28.15
CA GLN A 288 -3.41 -8.07 -28.67
C GLN A 288 -3.65 -6.71 -29.31
N LEU A 289 -4.68 -6.59 -30.14
CA LEU A 289 -5.01 -5.36 -30.86
C LEU A 289 -5.65 -4.30 -29.96
N ARG A 290 -6.67 -4.68 -29.17
CA ARG A 290 -7.47 -3.73 -28.37
C ARG A 290 -6.84 -3.36 -27.03
N LYS A 291 -5.92 -4.17 -26.49
CA LYS A 291 -5.33 -3.94 -25.16
C LYS A 291 -3.83 -3.80 -25.20
N VAL A 292 -3.15 -4.83 -25.68
CA VAL A 292 -1.68 -4.91 -25.57
C VAL A 292 -1.04 -3.81 -26.40
N ARG A 293 -1.40 -3.69 -27.68
CA ARG A 293 -0.85 -2.66 -28.55
C ARG A 293 -1.11 -1.26 -28.00
N VAL A 294 -2.32 -1.00 -27.50
CA VAL A 294 -2.67 0.29 -26.87
C VAL A 294 -1.79 0.56 -25.64
N LEU A 295 -1.58 -0.43 -24.77
CA LEU A 295 -0.67 -0.29 -23.62
C LEU A 295 0.78 -0.06 -24.09
N THR A 296 1.26 -0.79 -25.09
CA THR A 296 2.62 -0.62 -25.65
C THR A 296 2.82 0.81 -26.16
N GLU A 297 1.84 1.37 -26.86
CA GLU A 297 1.91 2.77 -27.32
C GLU A 297 1.91 3.75 -26.14
N LEU A 298 1.07 3.54 -25.12
CA LEU A 298 1.03 4.36 -23.91
C LEU A 298 2.33 4.29 -23.08
N ARG A 299 3.03 3.16 -23.12
CA ARG A 299 4.29 2.93 -22.40
C ARG A 299 5.50 3.53 -23.12
N ARG A 300 5.38 4.06 -24.35
CA ARG A 300 6.51 4.67 -25.05
C ARG A 300 7.10 5.82 -24.24
N GLY A 301 8.41 5.77 -24.01
CA GLY A 301 9.15 6.76 -23.21
C GLY A 301 8.89 6.66 -21.70
N LYS A 302 8.15 5.65 -21.23
CA LYS A 302 7.91 5.40 -19.80
C LYS A 302 8.96 4.45 -19.25
N ARG A 303 9.30 4.64 -17.97
CA ARG A 303 10.27 3.82 -17.23
C ARG A 303 9.60 2.89 -16.23
N ALA A 304 8.37 3.23 -15.83
CA ALA A 304 7.56 2.37 -14.98
C ALA A 304 6.08 2.51 -15.31
N TRP A 305 5.30 1.48 -14.96
CA TRP A 305 3.85 1.54 -15.03
C TRP A 305 3.18 0.88 -13.84
N VAL A 306 2.07 1.45 -13.39
CA VAL A 306 1.28 0.94 -12.26
C VAL A 306 0.11 0.11 -12.76
N ALA A 307 -0.07 -1.06 -12.15
CA ALA A 307 -1.22 -1.93 -12.35
C ALA A 307 -1.89 -2.27 -11.01
N GLY A 308 -3.22 -2.30 -10.99
CA GLY A 308 -4.04 -2.65 -9.82
C GLY A 308 -4.18 -4.15 -9.56
N LEU A 309 -3.08 -4.92 -9.67
CA LEU A 309 -3.05 -6.36 -9.44
C LEU A 309 -2.91 -6.69 -7.95
N ARG A 310 -3.49 -7.83 -7.54
CA ARG A 310 -3.47 -8.32 -6.15
C ARG A 310 -3.24 -9.82 -6.10
N ARG A 311 -2.53 -10.29 -5.06
CA ARG A 311 -2.28 -11.73 -4.85
C ARG A 311 -3.55 -12.51 -4.51
N ASP A 312 -4.50 -11.88 -3.81
CA ASP A 312 -5.77 -12.49 -3.39
C ASP A 312 -6.72 -12.81 -4.57
N GLN A 313 -6.43 -12.31 -5.77
CA GLN A 313 -7.16 -12.63 -6.99
C GLN A 313 -6.89 -14.06 -7.51
N GLY A 314 -5.93 -14.77 -6.91
CA GLY A 314 -5.67 -16.18 -7.18
C GLY A 314 -4.91 -16.47 -8.47
N GLY A 315 -4.72 -17.76 -8.75
CA GLY A 315 -4.01 -18.25 -9.95
C GLY A 315 -2.58 -17.75 -10.02
N GLU A 316 -2.14 -17.33 -11.21
CA GLU A 316 -0.79 -16.81 -11.43
C GLU A 316 -0.47 -15.54 -10.62
N ARG A 317 -1.49 -14.82 -10.13
CA ARG A 317 -1.30 -13.57 -9.38
C ARG A 317 -0.80 -13.79 -7.96
N GLN A 318 -0.91 -14.99 -7.40
CA GLN A 318 -0.50 -15.27 -6.01
C GLN A 318 0.99 -14.99 -5.76
N SER A 319 1.82 -15.02 -6.82
CA SER A 319 3.27 -14.86 -6.75
C SER A 319 3.80 -13.56 -7.35
N ILE A 320 2.94 -12.57 -7.64
CA ILE A 320 3.40 -11.29 -8.19
C ILE A 320 4.23 -10.52 -7.16
N GLY A 321 5.35 -9.91 -7.60
CA GLY A 321 6.11 -8.98 -6.77
C GLY A 321 5.38 -7.65 -6.57
N ILE A 322 5.84 -6.78 -5.67
CA ILE A 322 5.42 -5.37 -5.72
C ILE A 322 6.03 -4.68 -6.94
N LEU A 323 7.28 -5.03 -7.29
CA LEU A 323 7.93 -4.64 -8.53
C LEU A 323 8.18 -5.88 -9.39
N GLU A 324 7.92 -5.76 -10.69
CA GLU A 324 8.33 -6.75 -11.69
C GLU A 324 9.12 -6.04 -12.78
N HIS A 325 10.27 -6.59 -13.16
CA HIS A 325 11.07 -6.08 -14.26
C HIS A 325 10.58 -6.73 -15.57
N GLU A 326 9.94 -5.95 -16.43
CA GLU A 326 9.41 -6.43 -17.72
C GLU A 326 10.53 -6.63 -18.74
N PHE A 327 10.29 -7.46 -19.77
CA PHE A 327 11.28 -7.73 -20.83
C PHE A 327 11.72 -6.48 -21.60
N ASP A 328 10.86 -5.46 -21.68
CA ASP A 328 11.16 -4.18 -22.32
C ASP A 328 11.91 -3.20 -21.40
N GLY A 329 12.36 -3.65 -20.22
CA GLY A 329 13.15 -2.88 -19.25
C GLY A 329 12.35 -1.91 -18.39
N VAL A 330 11.02 -1.88 -18.56
CA VAL A 330 10.13 -1.04 -17.78
C VAL A 330 9.76 -1.76 -16.48
N ILE A 331 9.72 -1.03 -15.37
CA ILE A 331 9.30 -1.58 -14.08
C ILE A 331 7.77 -1.55 -13.96
N LYS A 332 7.16 -2.71 -13.72
CA LYS A 332 5.75 -2.81 -13.36
C LYS A 332 5.60 -2.71 -11.85
N VAL A 333 4.83 -1.74 -11.39
CA VAL A 333 4.58 -1.45 -9.97
C VAL A 333 3.17 -1.91 -9.61
N GLN A 334 3.04 -2.67 -8.53
CA GLN A 334 1.80 -3.32 -8.09
C GLN A 334 1.48 -2.93 -6.65
N PRO A 335 1.04 -1.67 -6.38
CA PRO A 335 0.87 -1.17 -5.02
C PRO A 335 -0.14 -1.96 -4.18
N LEU A 336 -1.06 -2.68 -4.83
CA LEU A 336 -2.12 -3.46 -4.20
C LEU A 336 -1.78 -4.95 -4.08
N ALA A 337 -0.55 -5.38 -4.37
CA ALA A 337 -0.17 -6.80 -4.40
C ALA A 337 -0.53 -7.54 -3.10
N LEU A 338 -0.38 -6.86 -1.95
CA LEU A 338 -0.52 -7.43 -0.61
C LEU A 338 -1.87 -7.13 0.09
N VAL A 339 -2.82 -6.46 -0.57
CA VAL A 339 -4.11 -6.12 0.07
C VAL A 339 -5.23 -7.02 -0.42
N SER A 340 -6.18 -7.29 0.48
CA SER A 340 -7.37 -8.08 0.15
C SER A 340 -8.46 -7.23 -0.49
N ARG A 341 -9.42 -7.92 -1.12
CA ARG A 341 -10.61 -7.30 -1.67
C ARG A 341 -11.42 -6.55 -0.62
N GLU A 342 -11.60 -7.14 0.56
CA GLU A 342 -12.38 -6.57 1.66
C GLU A 342 -11.74 -5.27 2.17
N TRP A 343 -10.41 -5.22 2.23
CA TRP A 343 -9.68 -4.00 2.61
C TRP A 343 -9.92 -2.89 1.58
N ILE A 344 -9.86 -3.20 0.28
CA ILE A 344 -10.15 -2.21 -0.77
C ILE A 344 -11.59 -1.71 -0.70
N ASP A 345 -12.55 -2.61 -0.52
CA ASP A 345 -13.97 -2.21 -0.41
C ASP A 345 -14.19 -1.30 0.80
N THR A 346 -13.50 -1.56 1.92
CA THR A 346 -13.52 -0.69 3.11
C THR A 346 -12.93 0.69 2.80
N GLU A 347 -11.78 0.74 2.12
CA GLU A 347 -11.16 2.02 1.73
C GLU A 347 -12.05 2.82 0.78
N LEU A 348 -12.64 2.19 -0.23
CA LEU A 348 -13.56 2.87 -1.15
C LEU A 348 -14.76 3.48 -0.42
N LEU A 349 -15.32 2.76 0.57
CA LEU A 349 -16.40 3.27 1.41
C LEU A 349 -15.96 4.50 2.23
N THR A 350 -14.75 4.50 2.77
CA THR A 350 -14.17 5.65 3.50
C THR A 350 -14.11 6.91 2.63
N TYR A 351 -13.77 6.76 1.33
CA TYR A 351 -13.78 7.87 0.37
C TYR A 351 -15.17 8.18 -0.22
N GLY A 352 -16.21 7.45 0.18
CA GLY A 352 -17.56 7.57 -0.39
C GLY A 352 -17.65 7.17 -1.87
N LEU A 353 -16.68 6.40 -2.37
CA LEU A 353 -16.62 5.99 -3.77
C LEU A 353 -17.63 4.86 -4.04
N PRO A 354 -18.44 4.96 -5.11
CA PRO A 354 -19.42 3.95 -5.44
C PRO A 354 -18.72 2.68 -5.93
N GLN A 355 -19.25 1.51 -5.56
CA GLN A 355 -18.87 0.27 -6.22
C GLN A 355 -19.39 0.24 -7.66
N HIS A 356 -18.68 -0.48 -8.54
CA HIS A 356 -19.14 -0.67 -9.91
C HIS A 356 -20.55 -1.31 -9.93
N PRO A 357 -21.52 -0.78 -10.69
CA PRO A 357 -22.93 -1.19 -10.64
C PRO A 357 -23.17 -2.69 -10.87
N LEU A 358 -22.45 -3.29 -11.82
CA LEU A 358 -22.53 -4.73 -12.11
C LEU A 358 -22.08 -5.66 -10.97
N GLN A 359 -21.36 -5.17 -9.95
CA GLN A 359 -20.96 -6.03 -8.83
C GLN A 359 -22.17 -6.60 -8.07
N LYS A 360 -23.24 -5.81 -7.93
CA LYS A 360 -24.50 -6.25 -7.29
C LYS A 360 -25.21 -7.34 -8.10
N GLN A 361 -24.83 -7.53 -9.36
CA GLN A 361 -25.38 -8.53 -10.26
C GLN A 361 -24.48 -9.79 -10.36
N GLY A 362 -23.47 -9.93 -9.48
CA GLY A 362 -22.58 -11.09 -9.44
C GLY A 362 -21.30 -10.97 -10.26
N TYR A 363 -21.03 -9.82 -10.90
CA TYR A 363 -19.78 -9.58 -11.62
C TYR A 363 -18.64 -9.21 -10.66
N ARG A 364 -17.92 -10.20 -10.15
CA ARG A 364 -16.81 -9.99 -9.19
C ARG A 364 -15.53 -9.45 -9.82
N SER A 365 -15.26 -9.78 -11.09
CA SER A 365 -14.14 -9.25 -11.89
C SER A 365 -14.63 -8.80 -13.26
N LEU A 366 -14.40 -7.54 -13.61
CA LEU A 366 -14.90 -6.93 -14.84
C LEU A 366 -13.82 -6.81 -15.92
N GLY A 367 -14.20 -7.10 -17.15
CA GLY A 367 -13.37 -6.98 -18.34
C GLY A 367 -14.17 -6.45 -19.53
N CYS A 368 -13.92 -6.99 -20.72
CA CYS A 368 -14.79 -6.72 -21.87
C CYS A 368 -16.11 -7.49 -21.67
N GLN A 369 -17.23 -6.88 -22.08
CA GLN A 369 -18.56 -7.49 -22.03
C GLN A 369 -18.61 -8.91 -22.58
N PRO A 370 -18.11 -9.20 -23.81
CA PRO A 370 -18.26 -10.54 -24.38
C PRO A 370 -17.39 -11.62 -23.71
N CYS A 371 -16.47 -11.24 -22.82
CA CYS A 371 -15.53 -12.17 -22.17
C CYS A 371 -15.65 -12.16 -20.64
N THR A 372 -16.78 -11.67 -20.11
CA THR A 372 -17.03 -11.56 -18.67
C THR A 372 -18.43 -12.08 -18.34
N ALA A 373 -18.52 -12.98 -17.37
CA ALA A 373 -19.77 -13.53 -16.85
C ALA A 373 -19.89 -13.26 -15.33
N PRO A 374 -21.12 -13.23 -14.78
CA PRO A 374 -21.31 -13.24 -13.34
C PRO A 374 -20.88 -14.59 -12.75
N VAL A 375 -20.49 -14.59 -11.48
CA VAL A 375 -20.13 -15.80 -10.73
C VAL A 375 -21.05 -15.97 -9.53
N ASP A 376 -21.21 -17.20 -9.05
CA ASP A 376 -21.86 -17.43 -7.77
C ASP A 376 -20.93 -17.01 -6.61
N GLY A 377 -21.50 -16.83 -5.41
CA GLY A 377 -20.74 -16.36 -4.24
C GLY A 377 -19.67 -17.34 -3.71
N ARG A 378 -19.60 -18.58 -4.21
CA ARG A 378 -18.64 -19.61 -3.78
C ARG A 378 -17.41 -19.67 -4.70
N GLN A 379 -17.53 -19.15 -5.91
CA GLN A 379 -16.47 -19.08 -6.91
C GLN A 379 -15.48 -17.94 -6.61
N GLY A 380 -14.21 -18.15 -6.96
CA GLY A 380 -13.14 -17.16 -6.87
C GLY A 380 -13.44 -15.90 -7.70
N GLU A 381 -12.84 -14.76 -7.31
CA GLU A 381 -13.13 -13.43 -7.90
C GLU A 381 -13.08 -13.40 -9.43
N ARG A 382 -12.22 -14.23 -10.03
CA ARG A 382 -11.90 -14.19 -11.46
C ARG A 382 -12.48 -15.32 -12.29
N GLU A 383 -13.26 -16.22 -11.69
CA GLU A 383 -13.84 -17.36 -12.42
C GLU A 383 -14.82 -16.94 -13.53
N GLY A 384 -15.39 -15.73 -13.45
CA GLY A 384 -16.23 -15.16 -14.50
C GLY A 384 -15.46 -14.59 -15.69
N ARG A 385 -14.12 -14.57 -15.66
CA ARG A 385 -13.30 -14.06 -16.75
C ARG A 385 -13.04 -15.16 -17.77
N TRP A 386 -13.09 -14.79 -19.06
CA TRP A 386 -12.89 -15.73 -20.16
C TRP A 386 -13.90 -16.88 -20.16
N ALA A 387 -15.15 -16.59 -19.78
CA ALA A 387 -16.23 -17.56 -19.78
C ALA A 387 -16.32 -18.28 -21.15
N GLY A 388 -16.20 -19.61 -21.12
CA GLY A 388 -16.20 -20.45 -22.32
C GLY A 388 -14.88 -20.51 -23.10
N GLN A 389 -13.77 -20.01 -22.54
CA GLN A 389 -12.44 -20.03 -23.19
C GLN A 389 -11.41 -20.75 -22.31
N THR A 390 -10.27 -21.15 -22.90
CA THR A 390 -9.14 -21.80 -22.18
C THR A 390 -8.20 -20.82 -21.48
N LYS A 391 -8.46 -19.51 -21.61
CA LYS A 391 -7.57 -18.44 -21.17
C LYS A 391 -7.74 -18.13 -19.69
N THR A 392 -6.63 -18.02 -18.98
CA THR A 392 -6.59 -17.80 -17.51
C THR A 392 -5.99 -16.45 -17.12
N GLU A 393 -5.24 -15.80 -18.01
CA GLU A 393 -4.67 -14.46 -17.76
C GLU A 393 -4.78 -13.49 -18.93
N CYS A 394 -4.77 -12.20 -18.60
CA CYS A 394 -4.79 -11.14 -19.59
C CYS A 394 -3.39 -11.01 -20.22
N GLY A 395 -3.31 -10.86 -21.55
CA GLY A 395 -2.05 -10.61 -22.25
C GLY A 395 -1.33 -9.31 -21.83
N LEU A 396 -1.96 -8.45 -21.01
CA LEU A 396 -1.33 -7.30 -20.37
C LEU A 396 -0.36 -7.69 -19.23
N HIS A 397 -0.44 -8.91 -18.71
CA HIS A 397 0.24 -9.31 -17.47
C HIS A 397 0.97 -10.65 -17.57
N GLY A 398 0.99 -11.28 -18.75
CA GLY A 398 1.64 -12.57 -18.94
C GLY A 398 3.16 -12.47 -18.80
N ARG A 399 3.74 -13.38 -18.01
CA ARG A 399 5.20 -13.49 -17.77
C ARG A 399 5.98 -14.07 -18.95
N ASP A 400 5.31 -14.64 -19.94
CA ASP A 400 5.95 -15.23 -21.12
C ASP A 400 5.67 -14.38 -22.35
N ARG A 401 6.62 -13.52 -22.71
CA ARG A 401 6.67 -12.92 -24.05
C ARG A 401 8.06 -12.96 -24.64
N VAL A 402 8.44 -14.17 -25.04
CA VAL A 402 9.34 -14.41 -26.16
C VAL A 402 8.49 -14.91 -27.34
N GLY A 403 8.46 -14.14 -28.43
CA GLY A 403 8.24 -14.69 -29.78
C GLY A 403 6.80 -14.86 -30.28
N ALA A 404 6.23 -13.80 -30.82
CA ALA A 404 5.36 -13.88 -32.01
C ALA A 404 5.43 -12.57 -32.82
N GLN A 405 6.66 -12.10 -33.07
CA GLN A 405 6.96 -11.36 -34.29
C GLN A 405 7.65 -12.36 -35.23
N LYS A 406 6.90 -12.85 -36.19
CA LYS A 406 7.41 -13.24 -37.50
C LYS A 406 6.52 -12.59 -38.54
#